data_AF-A0A0R3T739-F1
#
_entry.id   AF-A0A0R3T739-F1
#
_cell.length_a   1.000
_cell.length_b   1.000
_cell.length_c   1.000
_cell.angle_alpha   90.00
_cell.angle_beta   90.00
_cell.angle_gamma   90.00
#
_symmetry.space_group_name_H-M   'P 1'
#
loop_
_entity.id
_entity.type
_entity.pdbx_description
1 polymer ?
#
loop_
_entity_poly.entity_id
_entity_poly.type
_entity_poly.pdbx_seq_one_letter_code
_entity_poly.pdbx_strand_id
1 'polypeptide(L)'
;MYTETEAFLEGIHRQMSVILTDHLAYVLTTVLNRLARYDEGNLISSILTLAKPVDEDGRSYTHFISANLQILCQNLVDDVYLLSLFENWYTSQLRLIQEWLTQRRNNVLHAYQIKCLATIVRKVFSDFELQGVATHVLENMTYKNVCHRLQVEEATLSVSSSTREISPSSTQSAAIIDGRQNLIRAIGGGLSSLAQGAGLRHRQN
;
A
#
# COMPACT_ATOMS: atom_id res chain seq x y z
N MET A 1 35.24 10.22 28.55
CA MET A 1 34.02 10.81 29.13
C MET A 1 33.06 11.28 28.04
N TYR A 2 33.46 12.21 27.14
CA TYR A 2 32.62 12.61 25.99
C TYR A 2 32.18 11.46 25.07
N THR A 3 33.09 10.53 24.78
CA THR A 3 32.83 9.36 23.92
C THR A 3 31.83 8.36 24.51
N GLU A 4 31.73 8.28 25.83
CA GLU A 4 30.81 7.35 26.51
C GLU A 4 29.39 7.92 26.53
N THR A 5 29.26 9.22 26.78
CA THR A 5 27.99 9.94 26.66
C THR A 5 27.45 9.95 25.24
N GLU A 6 28.30 10.13 24.22
CA GLU A 6 27.89 10.08 22.81
C GLU A 6 27.40 8.69 22.43
N ALA A 7 28.14 7.63 22.79
CA ALA A 7 27.73 6.25 22.52
C ALA A 7 26.40 5.90 23.21
N PHE A 8 26.19 6.40 24.43
CA PHE A 8 24.92 6.21 25.13
C PHE A 8 23.75 6.91 24.44
N LEU A 9 23.92 8.17 24.01
CA LEU A 9 22.90 8.93 23.30
C LEU A 9 22.56 8.29 21.94
N GLU A 10 23.56 7.84 21.20
CA GLU A 10 23.36 7.10 19.94
C GLU A 10 22.58 5.79 20.18
N GLY A 11 22.88 5.09 21.27
CA GLY A 11 22.12 3.91 21.71
C GLY A 11 20.65 4.21 21.99
N ILE A 12 20.36 5.32 22.68
CA ILE A 12 18.97 5.76 22.94
C ILE A 12 18.26 6.10 21.63
N HIS A 13 18.88 6.86 20.73
CA HIS A 13 18.29 7.21 19.43
C HIS A 13 17.95 5.96 18.63
N ARG A 14 18.87 4.99 18.57
CA ARG A 14 18.62 3.72 17.88
C ARG A 14 17.43 2.97 18.49
N GLN A 15 17.36 2.87 19.82
CA GLN A 15 16.23 2.21 20.49
C GLN A 15 14.91 2.92 20.21
N MET A 16 14.90 4.25 20.25
CA MET A 16 13.71 5.04 19.96
C MET A 16 13.22 4.80 18.53
N SER A 17 14.12 4.76 17.55
CA SER A 17 13.79 4.49 16.15
C SER A 17 13.13 3.12 15.96
N VAL A 18 13.67 2.09 16.63
CA VAL A 18 13.10 0.72 16.61
C VAL A 18 11.69 0.71 17.22
N ILE A 19 11.52 1.29 18.41
CA ILE A 19 10.22 1.30 19.11
C ILE A 19 9.17 2.07 18.31
N LEU A 20 9.52 3.23 17.76
CA LEU A 20 8.62 4.01 16.91
C LEU A 20 8.21 3.23 15.66
N THR A 21 9.19 2.63 14.97
CA THR A 21 8.94 1.80 13.79
C THR A 21 8.02 0.63 14.11
N ASP A 22 8.27 -0.09 15.20
CA ASP A 22 7.46 -1.24 15.62
C ASP A 22 6.03 -0.82 15.97
N HIS A 23 5.85 0.29 16.67
CA HIS A 23 4.52 0.78 17.05
C HIS A 23 3.72 1.23 15.83
N LEU A 24 4.35 1.95 14.89
CA LEU A 24 3.73 2.36 13.64
C LEU A 24 3.40 1.15 12.75
N ALA A 25 4.30 0.15 12.70
CA ALA A 25 4.11 -1.09 11.96
C ALA A 25 3.00 -1.97 12.54
N TYR A 26 2.82 -1.98 13.86
CA TYR A 26 1.76 -2.73 14.52
C TYR A 26 0.37 -2.33 14.02
N VAL A 27 0.14 -1.05 13.71
CA VAL A 27 -1.15 -0.59 13.17
C VAL A 27 -1.47 -1.27 11.84
N LEU A 28 -0.48 -1.42 10.94
CA LEU A 28 -0.66 -2.19 9.70
C LEU A 28 -0.99 -3.65 10.00
N THR A 29 -0.30 -4.28 10.95
CA THR A 29 -0.60 -5.66 11.37
C THR A 29 -2.06 -5.80 11.79
N THR A 30 -2.63 -4.80 12.49
CA THR A 30 -4.07 -4.84 12.83
C THR A 30 -4.97 -4.78 11.59
N VAL A 31 -4.61 -4.00 10.57
CA VAL A 31 -5.34 -3.91 9.30
C VAL A 31 -5.27 -5.25 8.57
N LEU A 32 -4.08 -5.83 8.46
CA LEU A 32 -3.84 -7.13 7.83
C LEU A 32 -4.63 -8.26 8.52
N ASN A 33 -4.72 -8.24 9.85
CA ASN A 33 -5.54 -9.18 10.61
C ASN A 33 -7.05 -8.99 10.35
N ARG A 34 -7.50 -7.75 10.12
CA ARG A 34 -8.89 -7.50 9.69
C ARG A 34 -9.12 -8.00 8.26
N LEU A 35 -8.15 -7.83 7.36
CA LEU A 35 -8.22 -8.35 6.00
C LEU A 35 -8.27 -9.87 5.93
N ALA A 36 -7.57 -10.58 6.83
CA ALA A 36 -7.60 -12.05 6.90
C ALA A 36 -9.02 -12.62 7.11
N ARG A 37 -9.98 -11.81 7.59
CA ARG A 37 -11.39 -12.23 7.74
C ARG A 37 -12.08 -12.49 6.39
N TYR A 38 -11.51 -12.01 5.30
CA TYR A 38 -12.04 -12.22 3.94
C TYR A 38 -11.38 -13.40 3.22
N ASP A 39 -10.49 -14.14 3.89
CA ASP A 39 -9.88 -15.35 3.32
C ASP A 39 -10.96 -16.40 2.98
N GLU A 40 -10.73 -17.14 1.89
CA GLU A 40 -11.64 -18.20 1.44
C GLU A 40 -11.90 -19.23 2.56
N GLY A 41 -13.15 -19.65 2.72
CA GLY A 41 -13.56 -20.59 3.76
C GLY A 41 -14.00 -19.94 5.09
N ASN A 42 -13.87 -18.62 5.25
CA ASN A 42 -14.40 -17.92 6.41
C ASN A 42 -15.88 -17.54 6.21
N LEU A 43 -16.78 -18.11 7.02
CA LEU A 43 -18.25 -17.88 6.96
C LEU A 43 -18.64 -16.40 7.12
N ILE A 44 -17.74 -15.61 7.71
CA ILE A 44 -17.96 -14.20 8.04
C ILE A 44 -17.76 -13.29 6.80
N SER A 45 -17.08 -13.77 5.75
CA SER A 45 -16.77 -12.97 4.55
C SER A 45 -18.04 -12.48 3.83
N SER A 46 -19.05 -13.35 3.68
CA SER A 46 -20.33 -13.01 3.04
C SER A 46 -21.16 -12.01 3.84
N ILE A 47 -21.13 -12.09 5.18
CA ILE A 47 -21.88 -11.20 6.07
C ILE A 47 -21.21 -9.82 6.14
N LEU A 48 -19.88 -9.77 6.21
CA LEU A 48 -19.13 -8.52 6.33
C LEU A 48 -19.14 -7.69 5.04
N THR A 49 -19.18 -8.35 3.88
CA THR A 49 -19.27 -7.66 2.59
C THR A 49 -20.58 -6.88 2.44
N LEU A 50 -21.66 -7.31 3.11
CA LEU A 50 -22.95 -6.62 3.10
C LEU A 50 -23.00 -5.43 4.09
N ALA A 51 -22.16 -5.44 5.13
CA ALA A 51 -22.26 -4.50 6.26
C ALA A 51 -21.25 -3.34 6.22
N LYS A 52 -20.19 -3.41 5.42
CA LYS A 52 -19.12 -2.39 5.41
C LYS A 52 -19.01 -1.64 4.08
N PRO A 53 -18.72 -0.33 4.10
CA PRO A 53 -18.28 0.37 2.90
C PRO A 53 -16.99 -0.29 2.38
N VAL A 54 -16.92 -0.47 1.06
CA VAL A 54 -15.98 -1.33 0.31
C VAL A 54 -14.49 -0.95 0.44
N ASP A 55 -14.11 0.00 1.31
CA ASP A 55 -12.72 0.46 1.44
C ASP A 55 -12.44 1.28 2.72
N GLU A 56 -13.08 0.94 3.85
CA GLU A 56 -12.86 1.67 5.12
C GLU A 56 -11.47 1.45 5.73
N ASP A 57 -10.99 0.20 5.76
CA ASP A 57 -9.73 -0.14 6.42
C ASP A 57 -8.53 0.46 5.66
N GLY A 58 -8.58 0.46 4.33
CA GLY A 58 -7.55 1.04 3.46
C GLY A 58 -7.46 2.55 3.65
N ARG A 59 -8.59 3.26 3.52
CA ARG A 59 -8.65 4.72 3.74
C ARG A 59 -8.18 5.13 5.13
N SER A 60 -8.68 4.46 6.17
CA SER A 60 -8.29 4.73 7.55
C SER A 60 -6.79 4.58 7.75
N TYR A 61 -6.19 3.55 7.14
CA TYR A 61 -4.75 3.34 7.21
C TYR A 61 -3.96 4.39 6.42
N THR A 62 -4.41 4.77 5.22
CA THR A 62 -3.77 5.83 4.44
C THR A 62 -3.77 7.18 5.17
N HIS A 63 -4.86 7.49 5.89
CA HIS A 63 -4.92 8.68 6.73
C HIS A 63 -3.94 8.59 7.91
N PHE A 64 -3.88 7.42 8.57
CA PHE A 64 -2.91 7.16 9.64
C PHE A 64 -1.46 7.40 9.19
N ILE A 65 -1.07 6.90 8.00
CA ILE A 65 0.27 7.12 7.44
C ILE A 65 0.54 8.62 7.29
N SER A 66 -0.31 9.33 6.54
CA SER A 66 -0.09 10.75 6.26
C SER A 66 -0.04 11.59 7.53
N ALA A 67 -0.93 11.33 8.49
CA ALA A 67 -0.97 12.04 9.76
C ALA A 67 0.31 11.82 10.58
N ASN A 68 0.79 10.57 10.66
CA ASN A 68 1.99 10.26 11.45
C ASN A 68 3.27 10.77 10.78
N LEU A 69 3.38 10.73 9.45
CA LEU A 69 4.49 11.39 8.74
C LEU A 69 4.52 12.88 9.08
N GLN A 70 3.36 13.55 9.02
CA GLN A 70 3.27 14.98 9.35
C GLN A 70 3.65 15.26 10.82
N ILE A 71 3.23 14.41 11.76
CA ILE A 71 3.59 14.54 13.17
C ILE A 71 5.09 14.36 13.37
N LEU A 72 5.69 13.35 12.74
CA LEU A 72 7.13 13.08 12.84
C LEU A 72 7.95 14.24 12.29
N CYS A 73 7.58 14.79 11.13
CA CYS A 73 8.25 15.98 10.55
C CYS A 73 8.13 17.23 11.43
N GLN A 74 7.04 17.36 12.21
CA GLN A 74 6.86 18.49 13.12
C GLN A 74 7.65 18.36 14.43
N ASN A 75 7.95 17.13 14.86
CA ASN A 75 8.51 16.87 16.20
C ASN A 75 9.98 16.43 16.20
N LEU A 76 10.50 15.94 15.07
CA LEU A 76 11.90 15.53 14.94
C LEU A 76 12.69 16.59 14.16
N VAL A 77 13.71 17.16 14.81
CA VAL A 77 14.55 18.24 14.26
C VAL A 77 15.72 17.70 13.43
N ASP A 78 16.20 16.49 13.73
CA ASP A 78 17.30 15.86 13.02
C ASP A 78 16.78 15.18 11.73
N ASP A 79 17.03 15.81 10.59
CA ASP A 79 16.60 15.35 9.27
C ASP A 79 17.20 13.98 8.90
N VAL A 80 18.43 13.69 9.31
CA VAL A 80 19.10 12.41 9.01
C VAL A 80 18.44 11.29 9.80
N TYR A 81 18.16 11.53 11.08
CA TYR A 81 17.42 10.60 11.92
C TYR A 81 15.98 10.39 11.41
N LEU A 82 15.29 11.48 11.04
CA LEU A 82 13.94 11.43 10.50
C LEU A 82 13.88 10.61 9.20
N LEU A 83 14.80 10.83 8.27
CA LEU A 83 14.87 10.09 7.01
C LEU A 83 15.16 8.59 7.26
N SER A 84 16.09 8.27 8.18
CA SER A 84 16.36 6.89 8.57
C SER A 84 15.13 6.20 9.20
N LEU A 85 14.38 6.91 10.04
CA LEU A 85 13.11 6.42 10.58
C LEU A 85 12.10 6.14 9.47
N PHE A 86 12.00 7.01 8.46
CA PHE A 86 11.11 6.82 7.31
C PHE A 86 11.52 5.62 6.44
N GLU A 87 12.80 5.44 6.15
CA GLU A 87 13.31 4.27 5.41
C GLU A 87 12.99 2.95 6.14
N ASN A 88 13.23 2.92 7.46
CA ASN A 88 12.93 1.76 8.30
C ASN A 88 11.44 1.47 8.37
N TRP A 89 10.62 2.50 8.55
CA TRP A 89 9.17 2.36 8.59
C TRP A 89 8.62 1.87 7.25
N TYR A 90 9.01 2.48 6.13
CA TYR A 90 8.61 2.06 4.78
C TYR A 90 8.97 0.59 4.52
N THR A 91 10.20 0.19 4.83
CA THR A 91 10.68 -1.17 4.61
C THR A 91 9.90 -2.17 5.46
N SER A 92 9.65 -1.83 6.73
CA SER A 92 8.85 -2.66 7.65
C SER A 92 7.41 -2.87 7.14
N GLN A 93 6.79 -1.81 6.61
CA GLN A 93 5.44 -1.87 6.03
C GLN A 93 5.36 -2.85 4.86
N LEU A 94 6.26 -2.70 3.88
CA LEU A 94 6.27 -3.58 2.73
C LEU A 94 6.58 -5.03 3.10
N ARG A 95 7.47 -5.24 4.08
CA ARG A 95 7.78 -6.58 4.58
C ARG A 95 6.54 -7.25 5.18
N LEU A 96 5.79 -6.55 6.02
CA LEU A 96 4.55 -7.08 6.61
C LEU A 96 3.52 -7.45 5.53
N ILE A 97 3.36 -6.59 4.51
CA ILE A 97 2.45 -6.88 3.39
C ILE A 97 2.95 -8.09 2.59
N GLN A 98 4.25 -8.15 2.26
CA GLN A 98 4.84 -9.28 1.55
C GLN A 98 4.65 -10.59 2.32
N GLU A 99 4.90 -10.61 3.62
CA GLU A 99 4.73 -11.79 4.47
C GLU A 99 3.27 -12.24 4.49
N TRP A 100 2.33 -11.30 4.64
CA TRP A 100 0.90 -11.58 4.63
C TRP A 100 0.43 -12.16 3.29
N LEU A 101 0.92 -11.64 2.17
CA LEU A 101 0.66 -12.16 0.83
C LEU A 101 1.29 -13.54 0.61
N THR A 102 2.50 -13.75 1.11
CA THR A 102 3.23 -15.03 0.97
C THR A 102 2.52 -16.16 1.70
N GLN A 103 1.95 -15.89 2.88
CA GLN A 103 1.09 -16.83 3.62
C GLN A 103 -0.16 -17.25 2.81
N ARG A 104 -0.57 -16.43 1.85
CA ARG A 104 -1.74 -16.65 0.97
C ARG A 104 -1.33 -16.93 -0.47
N ARG A 105 -0.11 -17.45 -0.69
CA ARG A 105 0.42 -17.61 -2.06
C ARG A 105 -0.47 -18.47 -2.97
N ASN A 106 -1.14 -19.47 -2.41
CA ASN A 106 -1.99 -20.44 -3.10
C ASN A 106 -3.49 -20.08 -3.03
N ASN A 107 -3.86 -19.03 -2.31
CA ASN A 107 -5.24 -18.61 -2.13
C ASN A 107 -5.56 -17.48 -3.11
N VAL A 108 -6.80 -17.45 -3.61
CA VAL A 108 -7.29 -16.27 -4.35
C VAL A 108 -7.68 -15.21 -3.33
N LEU A 109 -7.13 -14.00 -3.46
CA LEU A 109 -7.54 -12.91 -2.58
C LEU A 109 -8.92 -12.37 -2.98
N HIS A 110 -9.67 -11.99 -1.95
CA HIS A 110 -10.95 -11.32 -2.11
C HIS A 110 -10.76 -9.90 -2.68
N ALA A 111 -11.70 -9.43 -3.50
CA ALA A 111 -11.64 -8.10 -4.13
C ALA A 111 -11.43 -6.96 -3.12
N TYR A 112 -12.01 -7.06 -1.93
CA TYR A 112 -11.79 -6.10 -0.84
C TYR A 112 -10.32 -6.09 -0.36
N GLN A 113 -9.69 -7.26 -0.21
CA GLN A 113 -8.31 -7.37 0.24
C GLN A 113 -7.37 -6.72 -0.78
N ILE A 114 -7.56 -7.03 -2.05
CA ILE A 114 -6.77 -6.48 -3.16
C ILE A 114 -6.91 -4.97 -3.21
N LYS A 115 -8.14 -4.44 -3.23
CA LYS A 115 -8.39 -2.99 -3.27
C LYS A 115 -7.79 -2.26 -2.08
N CYS A 116 -7.91 -2.81 -0.88
CA CYS A 116 -7.35 -2.25 0.34
C CYS A 116 -5.82 -2.20 0.28
N LEU A 117 -5.18 -3.35 -0.02
CA LEU A 117 -3.72 -3.44 -0.11
C LEU A 117 -3.15 -2.55 -1.22
N ALA A 118 -3.76 -2.54 -2.41
CA ALA A 118 -3.32 -1.68 -3.51
C ALA A 118 -3.40 -0.19 -3.13
N THR A 119 -4.45 0.21 -2.40
CA THR A 119 -4.60 1.58 -1.89
C THR A 119 -3.52 1.94 -0.88
N ILE A 120 -3.24 1.03 0.07
CA ILE A 120 -2.17 1.22 1.07
C ILE A 120 -0.80 1.30 0.39
N VAL A 121 -0.45 0.35 -0.48
CA VAL A 121 0.86 0.27 -1.13
C VAL A 121 1.13 1.51 -1.99
N ARG A 122 0.15 1.97 -2.78
CA ARG A 122 0.30 3.19 -3.59
C ARG A 122 0.50 4.42 -2.71
N LYS A 123 -0.28 4.55 -1.63
CA LYS A 123 -0.18 5.68 -0.73
C LYS A 123 1.16 5.69 0.02
N VAL A 124 1.57 4.54 0.57
CA VAL A 124 2.85 4.41 1.28
C VAL A 124 4.02 4.71 0.35
N PHE A 125 4.00 4.27 -0.92
CA PHE A 125 5.01 4.68 -1.88
C PHE A 125 5.04 6.20 -2.06
N SER A 126 3.89 6.79 -2.42
CA SER A 126 3.80 8.22 -2.74
C SER A 126 4.13 9.12 -1.55
N ASP A 127 3.63 8.81 -0.35
CA ASP A 127 3.83 9.65 0.82
C ASP A 127 5.30 9.64 1.26
N PHE A 128 5.98 8.49 1.21
CA PHE A 128 7.40 8.39 1.60
C PHE A 128 8.33 8.94 0.52
N GLU A 129 7.97 8.83 -0.77
CA GLU A 129 8.65 9.53 -1.86
C GLU A 129 8.63 11.05 -1.64
N LEU A 130 7.48 11.60 -1.24
CA LEU A 130 7.34 13.02 -0.92
C LEU A 130 8.18 13.46 0.29
N GLN A 131 8.50 12.54 1.20
CA GLN A 131 9.41 12.80 2.33
C GLN A 131 10.90 12.64 1.96
N GLY A 132 11.23 12.33 0.72
CA GLY A 132 12.61 12.24 0.24
C GLY A 132 13.29 10.90 0.47
N VAL A 133 12.53 9.83 0.76
CA VAL A 133 13.09 8.47 0.82
C VAL A 133 13.70 8.09 -0.52
N ALA A 134 14.92 7.56 -0.49
CA ALA A 134 15.68 7.30 -1.70
C ALA A 134 14.99 6.25 -2.61
N THR A 135 15.04 6.48 -3.93
CA THR A 135 14.40 5.60 -4.92
C THR A 135 14.81 4.13 -4.81
N HIS A 136 16.08 3.85 -4.46
CA HIS A 136 16.54 2.47 -4.30
C HIS A 136 15.94 1.75 -3.07
N VAL A 137 15.51 2.52 -2.05
CA VAL A 137 14.76 2.00 -0.90
C VAL A 137 13.30 1.78 -1.29
N LEU A 138 12.70 2.74 -2.01
CA LEU A 138 11.31 2.67 -2.49
C LEU A 138 11.10 1.51 -3.48
N GLU A 139 11.91 1.43 -4.52
CA GLU A 139 11.78 0.46 -5.61
C GLU A 139 12.53 -0.86 -5.34
N ASN A 140 12.60 -1.24 -4.06
CA ASN A 140 13.23 -2.47 -3.64
C ASN A 140 12.49 -3.72 -4.18
N MET A 141 13.12 -4.89 -4.04
CA MET A 141 12.54 -6.14 -4.55
C MET A 141 11.21 -6.51 -3.87
N THR A 142 11.07 -6.20 -2.57
CA THR A 142 9.84 -6.44 -1.79
C THR A 142 8.67 -5.65 -2.36
N TYR A 143 8.85 -4.36 -2.65
CA TYR A 143 7.86 -3.52 -3.31
C TYR A 143 7.44 -4.11 -4.66
N LYS A 144 8.42 -4.46 -5.51
CA LYS A 144 8.17 -5.02 -6.84
C LYS A 144 7.38 -6.32 -6.78
N ASN A 145 7.72 -7.22 -5.85
CA ASN A 145 6.99 -8.47 -5.64
C ASN A 145 5.55 -8.24 -5.18
N VAL A 146 5.34 -7.31 -4.24
CA VAL A 146 4.00 -6.95 -3.76
C VAL A 146 3.15 -6.37 -4.89
N CYS A 147 3.68 -5.40 -5.64
CA CYS A 147 2.98 -4.79 -6.78
C CYS A 147 2.65 -5.81 -7.86
N HIS A 148 3.60 -6.65 -8.24
CA HIS A 148 3.37 -7.71 -9.22
C HIS A 148 2.25 -8.66 -8.78
N ARG A 149 2.26 -9.12 -7.52
CA ARG A 149 1.22 -10.01 -6.99
C ARG A 149 -0.16 -9.35 -7.07
N LEU A 150 -0.29 -8.11 -6.61
CA LEU A 150 -1.56 -7.39 -6.62
C LEU A 150 -2.07 -7.15 -8.06
N GLN A 151 -1.17 -6.78 -8.98
CA GLN A 151 -1.51 -6.56 -10.39
C GLN A 151 -2.08 -7.82 -11.06
N VAL A 152 -1.46 -8.97 -10.83
CA VAL A 152 -1.93 -10.27 -11.38
C VAL A 152 -3.32 -10.61 -10.86
N GLU A 153 -3.59 -10.37 -9.58
CA GLU A 153 -4.89 -10.64 -8.98
C GLU A 153 -5.97 -9.66 -9.44
N GLU A 154 -5.66 -8.38 -9.60
CA GLU A 154 -6.57 -7.38 -10.18
C GLU A 154 -6.97 -7.75 -11.62
N ALA A 155 -6.01 -8.20 -12.42
CA ALA A 155 -6.26 -8.68 -13.78
C ALA A 155 -7.18 -9.91 -13.77
N THR A 156 -6.92 -10.86 -12.86
CA THR A 156 -7.73 -12.09 -12.69
C THR A 156 -9.18 -11.77 -12.30
N LEU A 157 -9.38 -10.84 -11.35
CA LEU A 157 -10.71 -10.39 -10.96
C LEU A 157 -11.46 -9.71 -12.12
N SER A 158 -10.77 -8.84 -12.87
CA SER A 158 -11.36 -8.13 -14.01
C SER A 158 -11.90 -9.10 -15.07
N VAL A 159 -11.11 -10.11 -15.44
CA VAL A 159 -11.54 -11.16 -16.39
C VAL A 159 -12.75 -11.94 -15.86
N SER A 160 -12.75 -12.34 -14.59
CA SER A 160 -13.86 -13.08 -13.98
C SER A 160 -15.19 -12.30 -13.98
N SER A 161 -15.12 -10.97 -13.88
CA SER A 161 -16.29 -10.11 -13.94
C SER A 161 -16.84 -9.96 -15.36
N SER A 162 -15.96 -9.90 -16.37
CA SER A 162 -16.35 -9.82 -17.78
C SER A 162 -16.98 -11.11 -18.30
N THR A 163 -16.56 -12.28 -17.80
CA THR A 163 -17.17 -13.56 -18.19
C THR A 163 -18.61 -13.72 -17.67
N ARG A 164 -18.96 -13.08 -16.55
CA ARG A 164 -20.34 -13.10 -16.01
C ARG A 164 -21.33 -12.21 -16.78
N GLU A 165 -20.86 -11.25 -17.57
CA GLU A 165 -21.72 -10.39 -18.40
C GLU A 165 -22.07 -11.01 -19.78
N ILE A 166 -21.58 -12.23 -20.08
CA ILE A 166 -21.91 -12.94 -21.32
C ILE A 166 -22.98 -14.01 -21.03
N SER A 167 -24.22 -13.56 -20.92
CA SER A 167 -25.43 -14.39 -21.13
C SER A 167 -26.39 -13.58 -22.03
N PRO A 168 -26.89 -14.15 -23.14
CA PRO A 168 -27.56 -13.36 -24.16
C PRO A 168 -29.06 -13.24 -23.84
N SER A 169 -29.50 -12.04 -23.44
CA SER A 169 -30.90 -11.65 -23.59
C SER A 169 -31.03 -10.13 -23.70
N SER A 170 -31.12 -9.67 -24.96
CA SER A 170 -31.94 -8.59 -25.48
C SER A 170 -32.33 -7.40 -24.55
N THR A 171 -31.91 -6.21 -25.03
CA THR A 171 -32.65 -4.92 -25.07
C THR A 171 -32.32 -3.87 -23.99
N GLN A 172 -31.71 -2.78 -24.48
CA GLN A 172 -31.75 -1.37 -24.02
C GLN A 172 -31.27 -1.00 -22.60
N SER A 173 -30.15 -0.26 -22.52
CA SER A 173 -30.08 1.06 -21.87
C SER A 173 -28.66 1.66 -21.95
N ALA A 174 -28.51 2.71 -22.76
CA ALA A 174 -27.25 3.34 -23.13
C ALA A 174 -26.81 4.51 -22.22
N ALA A 175 -27.05 4.46 -20.91
CA ALA A 175 -26.79 5.62 -20.03
C ALA A 175 -25.85 5.36 -18.82
N ILE A 176 -25.28 4.16 -18.64
CA ILE A 176 -24.45 3.83 -17.46
C ILE A 176 -22.96 3.68 -17.81
N ILE A 177 -22.57 3.81 -19.08
CA ILE A 177 -21.22 3.52 -19.57
C ILE A 177 -20.20 4.62 -19.22
N ASP A 178 -20.64 5.86 -18.98
CA ASP A 178 -19.74 7.02 -18.84
C ASP A 178 -18.96 7.04 -17.52
N GLY A 179 -19.58 6.63 -16.40
CA GLY A 179 -18.93 6.60 -15.09
C GLY A 179 -17.86 5.50 -14.93
N ARG A 180 -18.01 4.38 -15.66
CA ARG A 180 -17.10 3.23 -15.59
C ARG A 180 -15.80 3.47 -16.36
N GLN A 181 -15.82 4.26 -17.43
CA GLN A 181 -14.65 4.55 -18.25
C GLN A 181 -13.68 5.55 -17.59
N ASN A 182 -14.20 6.48 -16.78
CA ASN A 182 -13.38 7.44 -16.04
C ASN A 182 -12.57 6.80 -14.91
N LEU A 183 -13.10 5.77 -14.24
CA LEU A 183 -12.37 5.02 -13.21
C LEU A 183 -11.23 4.18 -13.83
N ILE A 184 -11.46 3.56 -14.98
CA ILE A 184 -10.45 2.74 -15.68
C ILE A 184 -9.30 3.61 -16.22
N ARG A 185 -9.58 4.82 -16.71
CA ARG A 185 -8.53 5.77 -17.13
C ARG A 185 -7.73 6.34 -15.95
N ALA A 186 -8.38 6.61 -14.81
CA ALA A 186 -7.70 7.09 -13.61
C ALA A 186 -6.80 6.02 -12.96
N ILE A 187 -7.17 4.73 -13.06
CA ILE A 187 -6.43 3.61 -12.45
C ILE A 187 -5.34 3.07 -13.38
N GLY A 188 -5.60 2.97 -14.69
CA GLY A 188 -4.63 2.47 -15.67
C GLY A 188 -3.42 3.40 -15.88
N GLY A 189 -3.58 4.71 -15.63
CA GLY A 189 -2.50 5.69 -15.82
C GLY A 189 -1.40 5.64 -14.76
N GLY A 190 -1.73 5.30 -13.50
CA GLY A 190 -0.79 5.43 -12.38
C GLY A 190 0.20 4.27 -12.24
N LEU A 191 -0.19 3.04 -12.59
CA LEU A 191 0.68 1.86 -12.47
C LEU A 191 1.50 1.61 -13.75
N SER A 192 0.95 2.00 -14.90
CA SER A 192 1.64 1.85 -16.20
C SER A 192 2.75 2.89 -16.39
N SER A 193 2.63 4.10 -15.82
CA SER A 193 3.68 5.12 -15.93
C SER A 193 4.89 4.86 -15.03
N LEU A 194 4.74 4.11 -13.94
CA LEU A 194 5.87 3.66 -13.10
C LEU A 194 6.73 2.60 -13.81
N ALA A 195 6.16 1.85 -14.76
CA ALA A 195 6.90 0.88 -15.56
C ALA A 195 7.64 1.52 -16.77
N GLN A 196 7.34 2.77 -17.11
CA GLN A 196 7.91 3.49 -18.27
C GLN A 196 8.23 4.94 -17.87
N GLY A 197 9.38 5.19 -17.23
CA GLY A 197 9.67 6.55 -16.78
C GLY A 197 11.10 6.93 -16.35
N ALA A 198 12.09 6.05 -16.42
CA ALA A 198 13.51 6.45 -16.37
C ALA A 198 14.01 6.74 -17.79
N GLY A 199 13.62 7.90 -18.34
CA GLY A 199 13.90 8.26 -19.73
C GLY A 199 14.00 9.75 -19.96
N LEU A 200 15.19 10.30 -19.67
CA LEU A 200 15.83 11.45 -20.30
C LEU A 200 14.96 12.68 -20.63
N ARG A 201 15.10 13.70 -19.78
CA ARG A 201 14.90 15.12 -20.14
C ARG A 201 15.63 15.43 -21.44
N HIS A 202 14.91 15.85 -22.47
CA HIS A 202 15.45 16.70 -23.51
C HIS A 202 14.87 18.10 -23.37
N ARG A 203 15.75 19.02 -22.96
CA ARG A 203 15.56 20.46 -23.03
C ARG A 203 15.59 20.85 -24.49
N GLN A 204 14.51 21.41 -25.03
CA GLN A 204 14.57 22.23 -26.23
C GLN A 204 13.83 23.55 -25.98
N ASN A 205 14.65 24.61 -26.05
CA ASN A 205 14.42 26.03 -26.33
C ASN A 205 13.12 26.69 -25.85
#